data_AF-A0A1C5VLK4-F1
#
_entry.id   AF-A0A1C5VLK4-F1
#
_cell.length_a   1.000
_cell.length_b   1.000
_cell.length_c   1.000
_cell.angle_alpha   90.00
_cell.angle_beta   90.00
_cell.angle_gamma   90.00
#
_symmetry.space_group_name_H-M   'P 1'
#
loop_
_entity.id
_entity.type
_entity.pdbx_description
1 polymer ?
#
loop_
_entity_poly.entity_id
_entity_poly.type
_entity_poly.pdbx_seq_one_letter_code
_entity_poly.pdbx_strand_id
1 'polypeptide(L)'
;MRKKIISAIMLAVLMNIFCIEGVQAEGANKENIDEKLYTEDNSFWESGEVKRQYYFNGNVLRNSDSEMKNITLLEDCIKQVVFEIPIGDEIIKVGLVFQQEFLMDALNQRVDSIIEELIEMYGTEITNENVRLYCIETKENSARTNEIIDLQDLKEVIEVTPEVIKQIEPADLLDISKEVYGINEQYHINYANMILLHDSRTNKNTRCVPTLSSPHYGDGNNRYESGYQWFPGKVNVVFNEGLFSGMRKHQVELSYCYSEDELGNLAFDDNEALEMEITFYNYNPNTMDEIYEADCGYSYIDTSSDFDYFTNQPSEYLDTSFGDSDCEVNFCVGVDDATNLEPGVNYYFRARFDGNERQGYPNDGRFRVTAQSGYRFIGHGEWSVFAEEHDPIRSLGISEDMNWVPESAYDIWQWNFNSDTDFVS
;
A
#
# COMPACT_ATOMS: atom_id res chain seq x y z
N MET A 1 39.34 -51.43 29.96
CA MET A 1 38.01 -50.80 29.71
C MET A 1 38.27 -49.29 29.57
N ARG A 2 37.89 -48.64 28.44
CA ARG A 2 36.75 -47.68 28.27
C ARG A 2 36.80 -46.48 29.25
N LYS A 3 36.70 -45.18 28.89
CA LYS A 3 36.70 -44.28 27.67
C LYS A 3 37.43 -42.97 28.13
N LYS A 4 37.74 -41.86 27.41
CA LYS A 4 37.81 -41.29 26.02
C LYS A 4 38.90 -40.17 26.12
N ILE A 5 39.64 -39.61 25.14
CA ILE A 5 39.65 -39.50 23.66
C ILE A 5 38.66 -38.45 23.10
N ILE A 6 39.05 -37.32 22.49
CA ILE A 6 40.38 -36.72 22.26
C ILE A 6 40.24 -35.19 22.04
N SER A 7 41.38 -34.49 21.93
CA SER A 7 41.70 -33.12 21.45
C SER A 7 40.95 -32.65 20.16
N ALA A 8 41.15 -31.48 19.53
CA ALA A 8 42.17 -30.40 19.55
C ALA A 8 41.55 -29.14 18.85
N ILE A 9 42.17 -27.98 18.52
CA ILE A 9 43.25 -27.07 19.00
C ILE A 9 43.03 -25.80 18.12
N MET A 10 42.74 -24.60 18.63
CA MET A 10 43.60 -23.58 19.27
C MET A 10 44.66 -22.92 18.35
N LEU A 11 44.70 -21.57 18.32
CA LEU A 11 45.70 -20.69 17.68
C LEU A 11 45.68 -20.65 16.11
N ALA A 12 45.99 -19.54 15.41
CA ALA A 12 46.38 -18.19 15.87
C ALA A 12 46.21 -17.07 14.81
N VAL A 13 46.34 -15.82 15.29
CA VAL A 13 46.94 -14.63 14.62
C VAL A 13 46.11 -13.81 13.61
N LEU A 14 46.07 -12.50 13.90
CA LEU A 14 45.61 -11.37 13.08
C LEU A 14 46.57 -11.04 11.92
N MET A 15 46.09 -10.17 11.01
CA MET A 15 46.87 -9.38 10.05
C MET A 15 47.65 -10.15 8.96
N ASN A 16 47.25 -9.92 7.70
CA ASN A 16 48.08 -9.11 6.81
C ASN A 16 47.22 -8.43 5.72
N ILE A 17 47.83 -7.50 4.98
CA ILE A 17 47.16 -6.51 4.11
C ILE A 17 47.84 -6.45 2.73
N PHE A 18 47.05 -6.08 1.70
CA PHE A 18 47.40 -5.69 0.32
C PHE A 18 47.81 -6.74 -0.73
N CYS A 19 47.16 -6.57 -1.89
CA CYS A 19 47.61 -6.71 -3.28
C CYS A 19 48.20 -8.04 -3.81
N ILE A 20 47.59 -8.54 -4.89
CA ILE A 20 48.26 -8.83 -6.17
C ILE A 20 47.27 -8.51 -7.31
N GLU A 21 47.78 -8.11 -8.47
CA GLU A 21 46.99 -7.63 -9.62
C GLU A 21 46.70 -8.74 -10.65
N GLY A 22 45.55 -8.62 -11.34
CA GLY A 22 45.36 -8.94 -12.76
C GLY A 22 45.75 -10.32 -13.32
N VAL A 23 44.74 -11.11 -13.68
CA VAL A 23 44.78 -12.07 -14.80
C VAL A 23 43.55 -11.85 -15.69
N GLN A 24 43.70 -12.06 -17.00
CA GLN A 24 42.69 -11.79 -18.02
C GLN A 24 41.59 -12.86 -18.06
N ALA A 25 40.44 -12.52 -18.67
CA ALA A 25 39.37 -13.47 -18.96
C ALA A 25 39.70 -14.38 -20.15
N GLU A 26 39.38 -15.67 -20.02
CA GLU A 26 38.98 -16.56 -21.11
C GLU A 26 37.64 -17.22 -20.73
N GLY A 27 36.80 -17.52 -21.73
CA GLY A 27 35.36 -17.71 -21.53
C GLY A 27 34.91 -19.11 -21.08
N ALA A 28 33.77 -19.13 -20.37
CA ALA A 28 32.89 -20.29 -20.26
C ALA A 28 31.60 -20.01 -21.05
N ASN A 29 31.02 -21.04 -21.69
CA ASN A 29 29.93 -20.87 -22.65
C ASN A 29 28.56 -20.63 -22.00
N LYS A 30 27.70 -19.89 -22.72
CA LYS A 30 26.24 -19.97 -22.56
C LYS A 30 25.73 -21.29 -23.15
N GLU A 31 25.55 -22.32 -22.33
CA GLU A 31 24.73 -23.49 -22.69
C GLU A 31 23.88 -23.95 -21.48
N ASN A 32 22.56 -23.93 -21.67
CA ASN A 32 21.51 -24.65 -20.93
C ASN A 32 21.52 -24.58 -19.39
N ILE A 33 20.89 -23.54 -18.84
CA ILE A 33 20.21 -23.60 -17.53
C ILE A 33 18.68 -23.43 -17.72
N ASP A 34 18.17 -24.03 -18.80
CA ASP A 34 16.74 -24.18 -19.07
C ASP A 34 16.24 -25.58 -18.64
N GLU A 35 14.92 -25.75 -18.58
CA GLU A 35 14.20 -27.04 -18.44
C GLU A 35 14.38 -27.87 -17.14
N LYS A 36 15.08 -27.41 -16.08
CA LYS A 36 15.43 -28.30 -14.94
C LYS A 36 15.08 -27.91 -13.50
N LEU A 37 14.21 -26.93 -13.30
CA LEU A 37 13.60 -26.64 -11.98
C LEU A 37 12.10 -26.96 -11.89
N TYR A 38 11.46 -27.39 -12.98
CA TYR A 38 10.01 -27.60 -13.09
C TYR A 38 9.55 -29.05 -12.83
N THR A 39 10.10 -29.72 -11.80
CA THR A 39 9.63 -31.06 -11.38
C THR A 39 9.71 -31.30 -9.87
N GLU A 40 8.53 -31.52 -9.28
CA GLU A 40 8.19 -32.27 -8.03
C GLU A 40 7.54 -31.45 -6.88
N ASP A 41 6.33 -31.91 -6.49
CA ASP A 41 5.49 -31.57 -5.33
C ASP A 41 5.02 -30.11 -5.07
N ASN A 42 4.37 -29.50 -6.06
CA ASN A 42 3.42 -28.40 -5.82
C ASN A 42 2.17 -28.90 -5.06
N SER A 43 2.20 -28.87 -3.73
CA SER A 43 1.06 -29.25 -2.87
C SER A 43 0.93 -28.40 -1.59
N PHE A 44 1.50 -27.19 -1.61
CA PHE A 44 1.46 -26.23 -0.50
C PHE A 44 1.09 -24.80 -0.94
N TRP A 45 0.72 -24.62 -2.22
CA TRP A 45 0.48 -23.32 -2.86
C TRP A 45 -0.72 -23.42 -3.80
N GLU A 46 -1.89 -23.00 -3.29
CA GLU A 46 -3.07 -22.65 -4.07
C GLU A 46 -3.55 -21.27 -3.55
N SER A 47 -4.17 -20.46 -4.42
CA SER A 47 -4.79 -19.14 -4.14
C SER A 47 -3.89 -18.02 -3.55
N GLY A 48 -2.89 -17.55 -4.32
CA GLY A 48 -2.35 -16.18 -4.21
C GLY A 48 -2.49 -15.44 -5.55
N GLU A 49 -2.58 -14.10 -5.53
CA GLU A 49 -2.49 -13.25 -6.74
C GLU A 49 -1.22 -12.38 -6.68
N VAL A 50 -0.20 -12.67 -7.50
CA VAL A 50 0.96 -11.78 -7.71
C VAL A 50 0.58 -10.58 -8.58
N LYS A 51 0.26 -9.46 -7.92
CA LYS A 51 -0.02 -8.18 -8.58
C LYS A 51 1.25 -7.55 -9.17
N ARG A 52 1.10 -6.79 -10.25
CA ARG A 52 2.21 -6.08 -10.92
C ARG A 52 1.76 -4.70 -11.38
N GLN A 53 2.55 -3.70 -11.03
CA GLN A 53 2.28 -2.28 -11.32
C GLN A 53 3.34 -1.73 -12.30
N TYR A 54 2.95 -0.81 -13.17
CA TYR A 54 3.80 -0.21 -14.21
C TYR A 54 3.70 1.32 -14.17
N TYR A 55 4.80 1.99 -13.80
CA TYR A 55 4.84 3.45 -13.60
C TYR A 55 5.41 4.19 -14.81
N PHE A 56 4.71 5.21 -15.26
CA PHE A 56 5.06 5.96 -16.47
C PHE A 56 5.80 7.28 -16.15
N ASN A 57 6.71 7.71 -17.04
CA ASN A 57 7.24 9.07 -17.02
C ASN A 57 6.03 10.01 -17.17
N GLY A 58 5.67 10.75 -16.11
CA GLY A 58 4.41 11.50 -15.94
C GLY A 58 4.12 12.62 -16.95
N ASN A 59 4.00 12.26 -18.22
CA ASN A 59 3.57 13.02 -19.39
C ASN A 59 2.97 12.10 -20.48
N VAL A 60 2.65 10.82 -20.17
CA VAL A 60 1.89 9.94 -21.08
C VAL A 60 0.45 10.45 -21.11
N LEU A 61 0.17 11.37 -22.03
CA LEU A 61 -1.12 12.08 -22.09
C LEU A 61 -2.26 11.14 -22.49
N ARG A 62 -3.47 11.44 -22.01
CA ARG A 62 -4.68 10.72 -22.41
C ARG A 62 -4.93 10.85 -23.92
N ASN A 63 -5.35 9.76 -24.56
CA ASN A 63 -5.51 9.61 -26.02
C ASN A 63 -4.21 9.84 -26.82
N SER A 64 -3.04 9.62 -26.21
CA SER A 64 -1.75 9.62 -26.92
C SER A 64 -1.43 8.24 -27.51
N ASP A 65 -0.59 8.20 -28.54
CA ASP A 65 -0.10 6.94 -29.13
C ASP A 65 0.57 6.03 -28.07
N SER A 66 1.32 6.61 -27.12
CA SER A 66 1.96 5.87 -26.02
C SER A 66 0.94 5.27 -25.05
N GLU A 67 -0.08 6.06 -24.63
CA GLU A 67 -1.14 5.58 -23.74
C GLU A 67 -1.92 4.42 -24.37
N MET A 68 -2.43 4.63 -25.59
CA MET A 68 -3.20 3.62 -26.32
C MET A 68 -2.38 2.34 -26.53
N LYS A 69 -1.08 2.45 -26.86
CA LYS A 69 -0.19 1.29 -26.98
C LYS A 69 -0.02 0.56 -25.65
N ASN A 70 0.26 1.29 -24.57
CA ASN A 70 0.53 0.70 -23.25
C ASN A 70 -0.69 -0.02 -22.68
N ILE A 71 -1.88 0.55 -22.84
CA ILE A 71 -3.13 -0.08 -22.38
C ILE A 71 -3.46 -1.31 -23.23
N THR A 72 -3.41 -1.22 -24.57
CA THR A 72 -3.70 -2.38 -25.44
C THR A 72 -2.65 -3.50 -25.34
N LEU A 73 -1.41 -3.21 -24.94
CA LEU A 73 -0.42 -4.26 -24.62
C LEU A 73 -0.77 -5.05 -23.35
N LEU A 74 -1.60 -4.51 -22.46
CA LEU A 74 -1.95 -5.11 -21.16
C LEU A 74 -3.46 -5.44 -21.03
N GLU A 75 -4.28 -5.18 -22.05
CA GLU A 75 -5.75 -5.22 -21.96
C GLU A 75 -6.32 -6.57 -21.47
N ASP A 76 -5.65 -7.68 -21.81
CA ASP A 76 -5.99 -9.04 -21.34
C ASP A 76 -5.87 -9.24 -19.81
N CYS A 77 -5.16 -8.36 -19.09
CA CYS A 77 -4.80 -8.57 -17.68
C CYS A 77 -4.92 -7.34 -16.76
N ILE A 78 -5.39 -6.18 -17.24
CA ILE A 78 -5.60 -4.99 -16.40
C ILE A 78 -6.52 -5.30 -15.21
N LYS A 79 -6.06 -4.92 -14.00
CA LYS A 79 -6.84 -4.85 -12.75
C LYS A 79 -7.23 -3.41 -12.43
N GLN A 80 -6.36 -2.45 -12.72
CA GLN A 80 -6.57 -1.03 -12.43
C GLN A 80 -5.77 -0.14 -13.39
N VAL A 81 -6.30 1.05 -13.67
CA VAL A 81 -5.61 2.13 -14.38
C VAL A 81 -5.70 3.39 -13.54
N VAL A 82 -4.58 4.09 -13.33
CA VAL A 82 -4.51 5.33 -12.55
C VAL A 82 -4.08 6.49 -13.42
N PHE A 83 -4.80 7.61 -13.31
CA PHE A 83 -4.49 8.87 -13.99
C PHE A 83 -4.17 9.99 -13.01
N GLU A 84 -3.12 10.77 -13.30
CA GLU A 84 -2.87 12.07 -12.67
C GLU A 84 -3.60 13.19 -13.42
N ILE A 85 -4.27 14.07 -12.67
CA ILE A 85 -4.99 15.25 -13.18
C ILE A 85 -4.59 16.47 -12.32
N PRO A 86 -3.68 17.33 -12.80
CA PRO A 86 -3.32 18.57 -12.12
C PRO A 86 -4.46 19.59 -12.17
N ILE A 87 -4.88 20.08 -11.00
CA ILE A 87 -5.96 21.08 -10.82
C ILE A 87 -5.44 22.21 -9.93
N GLY A 88 -5.19 23.37 -10.55
CA GLY A 88 -4.58 24.50 -9.84
C GLY A 88 -3.16 24.17 -9.39
N ASP A 89 -2.93 24.19 -8.08
CA ASP A 89 -1.67 23.82 -7.44
C ASP A 89 -1.67 22.36 -6.90
N GLU A 90 -2.80 21.64 -7.00
CA GLU A 90 -2.95 20.24 -6.54
C GLU A 90 -2.83 19.24 -7.71
N ILE A 91 -2.50 17.98 -7.39
CA ILE A 91 -2.61 16.84 -8.31
C ILE A 91 -3.62 15.87 -7.72
N ILE A 92 -4.71 15.61 -8.44
CA ILE A 92 -5.66 14.56 -8.10
C ILE A 92 -5.30 13.31 -8.88
N LYS A 93 -5.17 12.19 -8.18
CA LYS A 93 -5.03 10.87 -8.78
C LYS A 93 -6.37 10.16 -8.81
N VAL A 94 -6.68 9.58 -9.96
CA VAL A 94 -7.96 8.92 -10.25
C VAL A 94 -7.67 7.47 -10.64
N GLY A 95 -7.96 6.54 -9.74
CA GLY A 95 -7.85 5.10 -10.01
C GLY A 95 -9.19 4.53 -10.46
N LEU A 96 -9.18 3.74 -11.53
CA LEU A 96 -10.34 3.00 -12.02
C LEU A 96 -10.04 1.50 -11.90
N VAL A 97 -10.85 0.79 -11.11
CA VAL A 97 -10.60 -0.61 -10.73
C VAL A 97 -11.62 -1.54 -11.40
N PHE A 98 -11.11 -2.62 -11.97
CA PHE A 98 -11.84 -3.58 -12.80
C PHE A 98 -11.85 -4.96 -12.14
N GLN A 99 -12.92 -5.23 -11.40
CA GLN A 99 -13.20 -6.58 -10.88
C GLN A 99 -13.62 -7.50 -12.03
N GLN A 100 -14.38 -6.97 -12.99
CA GLN A 100 -14.85 -7.67 -14.19
C GLN A 100 -13.76 -7.70 -15.30
N GLU A 101 -14.18 -7.97 -16.54
CA GLU A 101 -13.33 -7.96 -17.74
C GLU A 101 -13.03 -6.51 -18.15
N PHE A 102 -11.75 -6.18 -18.35
CA PHE A 102 -11.34 -4.83 -18.76
C PHE A 102 -11.86 -4.50 -20.18
N LEU A 103 -12.38 -3.29 -20.37
CA LEU A 103 -12.85 -2.79 -21.66
C LEU A 103 -12.41 -1.34 -21.90
N MET A 104 -11.65 -1.11 -22.97
CA MET A 104 -11.16 0.21 -23.39
C MET A 104 -12.28 1.26 -23.55
N ASP A 105 -13.44 0.85 -24.07
CA ASP A 105 -14.61 1.74 -24.20
C ASP A 105 -15.21 2.14 -22.84
N ALA A 106 -15.14 1.26 -21.84
CA ALA A 106 -15.64 1.52 -20.49
C ALA A 106 -14.66 2.39 -19.69
N LEU A 107 -13.35 2.16 -19.84
CA LEU A 107 -12.31 3.05 -19.31
C LEU A 107 -12.51 4.48 -19.83
N ASN A 108 -12.64 4.65 -21.15
CA ASN A 108 -12.83 5.98 -21.74
C ASN A 108 -14.10 6.67 -21.26
N GLN A 109 -15.25 5.99 -21.28
CA GLN A 109 -16.52 6.56 -20.80
C GLN A 109 -16.47 6.97 -19.32
N ARG A 110 -15.81 6.19 -18.46
CA ARG A 110 -15.61 6.56 -17.05
C ARG A 110 -14.71 7.79 -16.92
N VAL A 111 -13.56 7.82 -17.61
CA VAL A 111 -12.61 8.94 -17.55
C VAL A 111 -13.21 10.22 -18.13
N ASP A 112 -13.93 10.17 -19.24
CA ASP A 112 -14.66 11.33 -19.79
C ASP A 112 -15.68 11.89 -18.79
N SER A 113 -16.52 11.03 -18.17
CA SER A 113 -17.50 11.49 -17.19
C SER A 113 -16.86 12.03 -15.90
N ILE A 114 -15.68 11.55 -15.52
CA ILE A 114 -14.90 12.08 -14.39
C ILE A 114 -14.31 13.45 -14.73
N ILE A 115 -13.79 13.64 -15.95
CA ILE A 115 -13.31 14.93 -16.43
C ILE A 115 -14.45 15.96 -16.41
N GLU A 116 -15.65 15.61 -16.91
CA GLU A 116 -16.83 16.49 -16.86
C GLU A 116 -17.22 16.88 -15.41
N GLU A 117 -17.19 15.93 -14.47
CA GLU A 117 -17.48 16.21 -13.05
C GLU A 117 -16.43 17.09 -12.39
N LEU A 118 -15.14 16.85 -12.63
CA LEU A 118 -14.05 17.66 -12.07
C LEU A 118 -14.06 19.09 -12.62
N ILE A 119 -14.48 19.29 -13.88
CA ILE A 119 -14.74 20.61 -14.47
C ILE A 119 -15.89 21.32 -13.73
N GLU A 120 -17.00 20.64 -13.43
CA GLU A 120 -18.11 21.24 -12.67
C GLU A 120 -17.73 21.53 -11.20
N MET A 121 -16.98 20.62 -10.56
CA MET A 121 -16.61 20.71 -9.15
C MET A 121 -15.57 21.82 -8.86
N TYR A 122 -14.53 21.93 -9.69
CA TYR A 122 -13.43 22.88 -9.49
C TYR A 122 -13.56 24.15 -10.35
N GLY A 123 -14.46 24.18 -11.34
CA GLY A 123 -14.66 25.32 -12.23
C GLY A 123 -13.48 25.63 -13.15
N THR A 124 -12.57 24.68 -13.34
CA THR A 124 -11.40 24.78 -14.23
C THR A 124 -11.64 24.08 -15.55
N GLU A 125 -10.91 24.47 -16.60
CA GLU A 125 -10.85 23.73 -17.85
C GLU A 125 -9.89 22.53 -17.68
N ILE A 126 -10.37 21.31 -17.97
CA ILE A 126 -9.58 20.08 -17.97
C ILE A 126 -9.69 19.47 -19.37
N THR A 127 -8.55 19.14 -19.96
CA THR A 127 -8.45 18.54 -21.29
C THR A 127 -7.62 17.26 -21.24
N ASN A 128 -7.58 16.51 -22.34
CA ASN A 128 -6.68 15.35 -22.46
C ASN A 128 -5.19 15.72 -22.32
N GLU A 129 -4.79 16.98 -22.50
CA GLU A 129 -3.41 17.44 -22.24
C GLU A 129 -3.11 17.64 -20.74
N ASN A 130 -4.16 17.70 -19.90
CA ASN A 130 -4.05 17.74 -18.45
C ASN A 130 -4.00 16.34 -17.83
N VAL A 131 -4.69 15.36 -18.43
CA VAL A 131 -4.83 14.00 -17.90
C VAL A 131 -3.67 13.11 -18.35
N ARG A 132 -3.01 12.46 -17.40
CA ARG A 132 -1.78 11.67 -17.63
C ARG A 132 -1.95 10.26 -17.08
N LEU A 133 -1.60 9.25 -17.86
CA LEU A 133 -1.46 7.88 -17.36
C LEU A 133 -0.28 7.84 -16.36
N TYR A 134 -0.56 7.42 -15.14
CA TYR A 134 0.39 7.36 -14.02
C TYR A 134 0.84 5.92 -13.76
N CYS A 135 -0.12 5.02 -13.54
CA CYS A 135 0.13 3.61 -13.26
C CYS A 135 -0.91 2.70 -13.97
N ILE A 136 -0.50 1.47 -14.31
CA ILE A 136 -1.40 0.35 -14.64
C ILE A 136 -1.04 -0.81 -13.72
N GLU A 137 -2.05 -1.42 -13.07
CA GLU A 137 -1.91 -2.70 -12.36
C GLU A 137 -2.51 -3.85 -13.16
N THR A 138 -1.90 -5.04 -13.06
CA THR A 138 -2.31 -6.26 -13.76
C THR A 138 -2.47 -7.49 -12.84
N LYS A 139 -3.41 -8.37 -13.20
CA LYS A 139 -3.75 -9.65 -12.53
C LYS A 139 -2.68 -10.71 -12.83
N GLU A 140 -2.40 -11.62 -11.89
CA GLU A 140 -1.44 -12.69 -12.14
C GLU A 140 -1.97 -13.71 -13.15
N ASN A 141 -1.25 -13.85 -14.27
CA ASN A 141 -0.92 -15.10 -15.00
C ASN A 141 -0.28 -14.78 -16.36
N SER A 142 -0.38 -13.52 -16.83
CA SER A 142 0.24 -13.04 -18.07
C SER A 142 1.76 -12.87 -17.93
N ALA A 143 2.50 -13.98 -17.83
CA ALA A 143 3.96 -14.02 -17.88
C ALA A 143 4.52 -13.74 -19.30
N ARG A 144 3.98 -12.71 -19.97
CA ARG A 144 4.36 -12.28 -21.32
C ARG A 144 5.52 -11.30 -21.25
N THR A 145 6.68 -11.80 -20.85
CA THR A 145 7.94 -11.01 -20.69
C THR A 145 8.38 -10.23 -21.93
N ASN A 146 7.85 -10.55 -23.12
CA ASN A 146 8.09 -9.78 -24.34
C ASN A 146 7.33 -8.44 -24.38
N GLU A 147 6.14 -8.33 -23.77
CA GLU A 147 5.29 -7.13 -23.86
C GLU A 147 5.82 -5.99 -22.96
N ILE A 148 6.42 -6.33 -21.82
CA ILE A 148 7.11 -5.37 -20.93
C ILE A 148 8.23 -4.62 -21.68
N ILE A 149 8.89 -5.27 -22.66
CA ILE A 149 9.95 -4.67 -23.49
C ILE A 149 9.38 -3.67 -24.51
N ASP A 150 8.08 -3.77 -24.83
CA ASP A 150 7.38 -2.92 -25.79
C ASP A 150 6.60 -1.77 -25.12
N LEU A 151 6.48 -1.71 -23.79
CA LEU A 151 5.90 -0.57 -23.09
C LEU A 151 6.69 0.72 -23.35
N GLN A 152 5.98 1.82 -23.58
CA GLN A 152 6.56 3.12 -23.90
C GLN A 152 6.57 4.06 -22.69
N ASP A 153 7.57 4.94 -22.66
CA ASP A 153 7.71 6.03 -21.71
C ASP A 153 7.66 5.59 -20.22
N LEU A 154 8.18 4.41 -19.90
CA LEU A 154 8.22 3.84 -18.55
C LEU A 154 9.34 4.47 -17.68
N LYS A 155 9.08 4.74 -16.39
CA LYS A 155 10.07 5.28 -15.43
C LYS A 155 10.04 4.46 -14.14
N GLU A 156 11.10 3.71 -13.91
CA GLU A 156 11.17 2.68 -12.87
C GLU A 156 10.15 1.53 -13.08
N VAL A 157 10.58 0.32 -12.74
CA VAL A 157 9.71 -0.87 -12.68
C VAL A 157 9.87 -1.40 -11.27
N ILE A 158 8.92 -1.06 -10.40
CA ILE A 158 8.99 -1.39 -8.98
C ILE A 158 8.15 -2.64 -8.73
N GLU A 159 8.88 -3.76 -8.80
CA GLU A 159 8.60 -5.09 -8.27
C GLU A 159 7.47 -5.98 -8.83
N VAL A 160 7.51 -7.20 -8.30
CA VAL A 160 6.72 -8.39 -8.61
C VAL A 160 6.52 -9.06 -7.25
N THR A 161 5.29 -9.32 -6.83
CA THR A 161 5.04 -9.93 -5.50
C THR A 161 5.83 -11.25 -5.36
N PRO A 162 6.51 -11.53 -4.22
CA PRO A 162 7.50 -12.60 -4.16
C PRO A 162 6.96 -14.02 -4.40
N GLU A 163 7.59 -14.77 -5.31
CA GLU A 163 7.59 -16.23 -5.21
C GLU A 163 8.21 -16.63 -3.86
N VAL A 164 7.39 -17.28 -3.02
CA VAL A 164 7.74 -18.17 -1.90
C VAL A 164 9.23 -18.19 -1.52
N ILE A 165 9.57 -17.58 -0.39
CA ILE A 165 10.93 -17.40 0.15
C ILE A 165 11.83 -18.63 -0.07
N LYS A 166 12.57 -18.62 -1.18
CA LYS A 166 13.93 -19.17 -1.21
C LYS A 166 14.81 -18.11 -0.56
N GLN A 167 15.57 -18.55 0.44
CA GLN A 167 16.54 -17.69 1.12
C GLN A 167 17.48 -17.07 0.08
N ILE A 168 17.35 -15.77 -0.15
CA ILE A 168 18.33 -15.01 -0.94
C ILE A 168 19.63 -15.04 -0.13
N GLU A 169 20.63 -15.77 -0.63
CA GLU A 169 21.96 -15.79 -0.02
C GLU A 169 22.52 -14.35 0.02
N PRO A 170 23.13 -13.87 1.13
CA PRO A 170 23.39 -12.43 1.35
C PRO A 170 24.48 -11.78 0.46
N ALA A 171 24.73 -12.30 -0.74
CA ALA A 171 25.82 -11.89 -1.63
C ALA A 171 25.43 -10.76 -2.61
N ASP A 172 24.15 -10.69 -3.03
CA ASP A 172 23.72 -9.85 -4.15
C ASP A 172 23.05 -8.52 -3.74
N LEU A 173 22.72 -8.34 -2.46
CA LEU A 173 22.32 -7.04 -1.89
C LEU A 173 23.57 -6.16 -1.69
N LEU A 174 24.02 -5.55 -2.78
CA LEU A 174 25.01 -4.48 -2.79
C LEU A 174 24.53 -3.28 -1.95
N ASP A 175 25.47 -2.66 -1.24
CA ASP A 175 25.30 -1.51 -0.34
C ASP A 175 24.50 -0.35 -0.97
N ILE A 176 23.17 -0.33 -0.79
CA ILE A 176 22.27 0.74 -1.25
C ILE A 176 22.19 1.86 -0.20
N SER A 177 23.34 2.33 0.29
CA SER A 177 23.41 3.56 1.07
C SER A 177 23.11 4.78 0.17
N LYS A 178 21.83 5.10 0.00
CA LYS A 178 21.42 6.47 -0.40
C LYS A 178 21.98 7.44 0.63
N GLU A 179 22.65 8.51 0.19
CA GLU A 179 22.94 9.64 1.06
C GLU A 179 21.64 10.41 1.31
N VAL A 180 20.97 10.12 2.43
CA VAL A 180 19.80 10.89 2.89
C VAL A 180 20.29 12.24 3.40
N TYR A 181 20.12 13.31 2.60
CA TYR A 181 20.63 14.65 2.87
C TYR A 181 19.74 15.44 3.88
N GLY A 182 19.57 14.86 5.07
CA GLY A 182 18.56 15.26 6.06
C GLY A 182 17.21 14.61 5.74
N ILE A 183 16.37 14.29 6.72
CA ILE A 183 16.34 14.75 8.12
C ILE A 183 16.91 13.69 9.09
N ASN A 184 17.29 14.11 10.30
CA ASN A 184 17.97 13.32 11.34
C ASN A 184 19.38 12.80 10.98
N GLU A 185 20.25 12.70 11.99
CA GLU A 185 21.59 12.09 11.85
C GLU A 185 21.57 10.59 12.18
N GLN A 186 20.38 9.99 12.15
CA GLN A 186 20.09 8.58 12.41
C GLN A 186 18.97 8.12 11.48
N TYR A 187 19.13 6.94 10.87
CA TYR A 187 18.18 6.32 9.94
C TYR A 187 18.34 4.79 9.94
N HIS A 188 17.31 4.05 9.53
CA HIS A 188 17.35 2.59 9.41
C HIS A 188 18.10 2.12 8.15
N ILE A 189 18.79 0.98 8.26
CA ILE A 189 19.36 0.25 7.13
C ILE A 189 19.09 -1.25 7.28
N ASN A 190 18.73 -1.91 6.18
CA ASN A 190 18.57 -3.36 6.12
C ASN A 190 19.92 -4.05 5.87
N TYR A 191 20.26 -5.04 6.70
CA TYR A 191 21.49 -5.82 6.58
C TYR A 191 21.19 -7.32 6.80
N ALA A 192 21.02 -8.04 5.68
CA ALA A 192 20.40 -9.36 5.67
C ALA A 192 19.07 -9.35 6.47
N ASN A 193 18.81 -10.34 7.31
CA ASN A 193 17.57 -10.48 8.09
C ASN A 193 17.55 -9.59 9.36
N MET A 194 18.11 -8.37 9.32
CA MET A 194 18.24 -7.48 10.48
C MET A 194 18.20 -6.01 10.08
N ILE A 195 17.37 -5.21 10.76
CA ILE A 195 17.42 -3.75 10.68
C ILE A 195 18.50 -3.24 11.65
N LEU A 196 19.30 -2.27 11.20
CA LEU A 196 20.28 -1.56 12.01
C LEU A 196 19.93 -0.06 11.99
N LEU A 197 19.98 0.62 13.14
CA LEU A 197 20.00 2.09 13.18
C LEU A 197 21.42 2.56 12.88
N HIS A 198 21.61 3.19 11.72
CA HIS A 198 22.85 3.90 11.39
C HIS A 198 22.86 5.26 12.10
N ASP A 199 23.97 5.63 12.73
CA ASP A 199 24.23 6.97 13.26
C ASP A 199 25.37 7.62 12.48
N SER A 200 25.07 8.64 11.67
CA SER A 200 26.00 9.22 10.71
C SER A 200 27.03 10.15 11.36
N ARG A 201 26.72 10.75 12.53
CA ARG A 201 27.69 11.47 13.38
C ARG A 201 28.87 10.60 13.78
N THR A 202 28.58 9.35 14.17
CA THR A 202 29.57 8.43 14.72
C THR A 202 30.02 7.34 13.74
N ASN A 203 29.37 7.26 12.57
CA ASN A 203 29.49 6.21 11.56
C ASN A 203 29.41 4.81 12.21
N LYS A 204 28.26 4.54 12.84
CA LYS A 204 28.01 3.28 13.56
C LYS A 204 26.64 2.72 13.21
N ASN A 205 26.64 1.44 12.91
CA ASN A 205 25.41 0.66 12.79
C ASN A 205 25.14 0.00 14.15
N THR A 206 24.04 0.37 14.78
CA THR A 206 23.55 -0.24 16.02
C THR A 206 22.48 -1.25 15.63
N ARG A 207 22.47 -2.48 16.16
CA ARG A 207 21.35 -3.39 15.90
C ARG A 207 20.05 -2.74 16.41
N CYS A 208 19.04 -2.56 15.55
CA CYS A 208 17.72 -2.20 16.03
C CYS A 208 17.13 -3.37 16.82
N VAL A 209 16.62 -3.05 18.00
CA VAL A 209 15.88 -3.96 18.87
C VAL A 209 14.73 -3.12 19.43
N PRO A 210 13.46 -3.47 19.19
CA PRO A 210 12.33 -2.72 19.74
C PRO A 210 12.43 -2.64 21.25
N THR A 211 12.32 -1.43 21.80
CA THR A 211 12.26 -1.19 23.25
C THR A 211 11.32 -0.03 23.57
N LEU A 212 10.67 -0.08 24.74
CA LEU A 212 9.79 0.97 25.29
C LEU A 212 10.46 2.35 25.51
N SER A 213 11.74 2.52 25.16
CA SER A 213 12.50 3.77 25.28
C SER A 213 13.32 4.14 24.04
N SER A 214 13.31 3.28 23.02
CA SER A 214 13.86 3.48 21.68
C SER A 214 13.06 2.53 20.78
N PRO A 215 11.86 2.96 20.39
CA PRO A 215 10.92 2.12 19.66
C PRO A 215 11.26 2.22 18.15
N HIS A 216 11.27 1.07 17.49
CA HIS A 216 11.69 0.84 16.10
C HIS A 216 11.13 -0.54 15.69
N TYR A 217 10.84 -0.77 14.41
CA TYR A 217 9.94 -1.84 13.91
C TYR A 217 8.50 -1.59 14.35
N GLY A 218 7.64 -1.19 13.42
CA GLY A 218 6.18 -1.23 13.58
C GLY A 218 5.59 -0.44 14.75
N ASP A 219 6.33 0.55 15.22
CA ASP A 219 6.29 0.86 16.64
C ASP A 219 5.24 1.89 17.04
N GLY A 220 4.28 2.21 16.17
CA GLY A 220 3.20 3.18 16.41
C GLY A 220 2.49 2.99 17.76
N ASN A 221 2.25 1.75 18.19
CA ASN A 221 1.67 1.52 19.51
C ASN A 221 2.64 1.86 20.67
N ASN A 222 3.94 1.57 20.54
CA ASN A 222 4.95 2.00 21.51
C ASN A 222 5.09 3.54 21.54
N ARG A 223 4.97 4.21 20.38
CA ARG A 223 4.92 5.69 20.30
C ARG A 223 3.70 6.20 21.06
N TYR A 224 2.52 5.67 20.79
CA TYR A 224 1.28 6.12 21.42
C TYR A 224 1.22 5.82 22.93
N GLU A 225 1.58 4.61 23.37
CA GLU A 225 1.72 4.25 24.80
C GLU A 225 2.74 5.14 25.52
N SER A 226 3.75 5.67 24.80
CA SER A 226 4.73 6.63 25.32
C SER A 226 4.27 8.09 25.25
N GLY A 227 3.08 8.38 24.71
CA GLY A 227 2.48 9.71 24.60
C GLY A 227 2.73 10.46 23.29
N TYR A 228 3.23 9.80 22.25
CA TYR A 228 3.47 10.37 20.92
C TYR A 228 2.36 9.95 19.95
N GLN A 229 1.51 10.91 19.55
CA GLN A 229 0.44 10.67 18.59
C GLN A 229 0.99 10.78 17.15
N TRP A 230 1.01 9.67 16.42
CA TRP A 230 1.52 9.53 15.04
C TRP A 230 0.42 9.41 13.99
N PHE A 231 -0.81 9.11 14.39
CA PHE A 231 -2.01 9.14 13.54
C PHE A 231 -2.60 10.57 13.54
N PRO A 232 -3.39 10.96 12.52
CA PRO A 232 -3.87 12.33 12.40
C PRO A 232 -4.95 12.61 13.45
N GLY A 233 -4.79 13.68 14.22
CA GLY A 233 -5.68 13.99 15.34
C GLY A 233 -7.09 14.43 14.93
N LYS A 234 -7.32 14.66 13.64
CA LYS A 234 -8.63 15.00 13.06
C LYS A 234 -8.85 14.18 11.78
N VAL A 235 -9.91 13.37 11.80
CA VAL A 235 -10.38 12.59 10.65
C VAL A 235 -11.88 12.81 10.48
N ASN A 236 -12.32 13.03 9.25
CA ASN A 236 -13.72 13.19 8.88
C ASN A 236 -14.06 12.19 7.77
N VAL A 237 -15.13 11.42 7.98
CA VAL A 237 -15.68 10.51 6.98
C VAL A 237 -17.03 11.05 6.50
N VAL A 238 -17.26 11.06 5.19
CA VAL A 238 -18.53 11.49 4.57
C VAL A 238 -19.13 10.34 3.78
N PHE A 239 -20.41 10.08 4.00
CA PHE A 239 -21.20 9.08 3.29
C PHE A 239 -22.21 9.77 2.39
N ASN A 240 -22.23 9.42 1.10
CA ASN A 240 -23.22 9.91 0.15
C ASN A 240 -23.77 8.76 -0.71
N GLU A 241 -25.02 8.89 -1.13
CA GLU A 241 -25.56 8.16 -2.27
C GLU A 241 -25.82 9.15 -3.40
N GLY A 242 -25.42 8.83 -4.63
CA GLY A 242 -25.52 9.77 -5.75
C GLY A 242 -25.62 9.11 -7.12
N LEU A 243 -25.97 9.90 -8.12
CA LEU A 243 -25.90 9.51 -9.54
C LEU A 243 -24.57 10.00 -10.11
N PHE A 244 -23.62 9.09 -10.29
CA PHE A 244 -22.29 9.34 -10.84
C PHE A 244 -22.16 8.58 -12.15
N SER A 245 -21.71 9.24 -13.22
CA SER A 245 -21.64 8.65 -14.57
C SER A 245 -22.97 8.01 -15.04
N GLY A 246 -24.11 8.53 -14.56
CA GLY A 246 -25.46 8.00 -14.83
C GLY A 246 -25.89 6.77 -13.99
N MET A 247 -25.02 6.25 -13.12
CA MET A 247 -25.27 5.09 -12.26
C MET A 247 -25.47 5.52 -10.80
N ARG A 248 -26.30 4.81 -10.02
CA ARG A 248 -26.41 5.04 -8.57
C ARG A 248 -25.23 4.34 -7.88
N LYS A 249 -24.31 5.10 -7.29
CA LYS A 249 -23.17 4.60 -6.52
C LYS A 249 -23.23 5.11 -5.09
N HIS A 250 -22.67 4.34 -4.16
CA HIS A 250 -22.40 4.79 -2.80
C HIS A 250 -20.98 5.36 -2.76
N GLN A 251 -20.86 6.63 -2.39
CA GLN A 251 -19.58 7.31 -2.23
C GLN A 251 -19.21 7.33 -0.75
N VAL A 252 -17.99 6.89 -0.46
CA VAL A 252 -17.32 7.03 0.83
C VAL A 252 -16.14 7.95 0.63
N GLU A 253 -15.98 8.94 1.50
CA GLU A 253 -14.80 9.81 1.54
C GLU A 253 -14.23 9.81 2.95
N LEU A 254 -12.96 9.45 3.09
CA LEU A 254 -12.19 9.69 4.31
C LEU A 254 -11.25 10.87 4.04
N SER A 255 -11.22 11.80 4.97
CA SER A 255 -10.39 13.01 4.91
C SER A 255 -9.68 13.21 6.24
N TYR A 256 -8.40 13.56 6.20
CA TYR A 256 -7.57 13.75 7.39
C TYR A 256 -6.58 14.90 7.19
N CYS A 257 -6.14 15.47 8.31
CA CYS A 257 -5.16 16.55 8.32
C CYS A 257 -4.21 16.37 9.50
N TYR A 258 -2.92 16.53 9.22
CA TYR A 258 -1.85 16.39 10.19
C TYR A 258 -1.32 17.76 10.66
N SER A 259 -0.89 17.83 11.92
CA SER A 259 -0.02 18.88 12.44
C SER A 259 1.47 18.52 12.31
N GLU A 260 2.33 19.53 12.50
CA GLU A 260 3.80 19.39 12.47
C GLU A 260 4.31 18.40 13.54
N ASP A 261 3.73 18.42 14.75
CA ASP A 261 4.07 17.50 15.83
C ASP A 261 3.64 16.05 15.53
N GLU A 262 2.49 15.85 14.87
CA GLU A 262 1.98 14.50 14.54
C GLU A 262 2.77 13.85 13.40
N LEU A 263 3.16 14.61 12.35
CA LEU A 263 4.07 14.10 11.32
C LEU A 263 5.46 13.80 11.88
N GLY A 264 5.96 14.62 12.81
CA GLY A 264 7.22 14.35 13.51
C GLY A 264 7.20 13.08 14.38
N ASN A 265 6.01 12.56 14.72
CA ASN A 265 5.83 11.27 15.41
C ASN A 265 5.60 10.10 14.42
N LEU A 266 5.25 10.37 13.16
CA LEU A 266 5.05 9.38 12.10
C LEU A 266 6.36 9.16 11.32
N ALA A 267 6.80 10.17 10.58
CA ALA A 267 7.91 10.10 9.65
C ALA A 267 9.26 10.35 10.35
N PHE A 268 9.75 9.35 11.10
CA PHE A 268 11.04 9.42 11.79
C PHE A 268 12.24 9.42 10.82
N ASP A 269 12.16 8.63 9.75
CA ASP A 269 13.08 8.60 8.60
C ASP A 269 12.35 8.28 7.27
N ASP A 270 13.11 8.07 6.18
CA ASP A 270 12.59 7.85 4.83
C ASP A 270 12.13 6.41 4.54
N ASN A 271 11.86 5.60 5.58
CA ASN A 271 11.34 4.24 5.44
C ASN A 271 9.93 4.03 6.04
N GLU A 272 9.36 5.06 6.67
CA GLU A 272 8.04 5.05 7.30
C GLU A 272 6.91 5.22 6.28
N ALA A 273 5.80 4.51 6.49
CA ALA A 273 4.61 4.56 5.66
C ALA A 273 3.32 4.68 6.48
N LEU A 274 2.24 5.13 5.84
CA LEU A 274 0.93 5.33 6.48
C LEU A 274 -0.15 4.57 5.74
N GLU A 275 -0.97 3.84 6.50
CA GLU A 275 -2.24 3.29 6.05
C GLU A 275 -3.40 3.96 6.80
N MET A 276 -4.45 4.31 6.04
CA MET A 276 -5.73 4.79 6.54
C MET A 276 -6.84 3.96 5.89
N GLU A 277 -7.58 3.22 6.71
CA GLU A 277 -8.57 2.22 6.30
C GLU A 277 -9.97 2.65 6.80
N ILE A 278 -11.01 2.33 6.00
CA ILE A 278 -12.39 2.26 6.48
C ILE A 278 -12.97 0.86 6.26
N THR A 279 -13.07 0.10 7.34
CA THR A 279 -13.77 -1.19 7.35
C THR A 279 -15.27 -0.99 7.52
N PHE A 280 -16.10 -1.80 6.86
CA PHE A 280 -17.54 -1.94 7.10
C PHE A 280 -17.90 -3.32 7.67
N TYR A 281 -18.92 -3.32 8.53
CA TYR A 281 -19.50 -4.52 9.13
C TYR A 281 -20.28 -5.34 8.09
N ASN A 282 -19.94 -6.62 7.93
CA ASN A 282 -20.59 -7.51 6.96
C ASN A 282 -20.89 -8.91 7.54
N TYR A 283 -21.06 -9.03 8.86
CA TYR A 283 -21.40 -10.30 9.51
C TYR A 283 -22.89 -10.60 9.27
N ASN A 284 -23.19 -11.56 8.38
CA ASN A 284 -24.54 -11.91 7.96
C ASN A 284 -24.64 -13.38 7.49
N PRO A 285 -25.84 -13.92 7.19
CA PRO A 285 -26.00 -15.34 6.80
C PRO A 285 -25.32 -15.78 5.50
N ASN A 286 -24.71 -14.88 4.73
CA ASN A 286 -23.87 -15.23 3.58
C ASN A 286 -22.38 -15.38 3.95
N THR A 287 -21.95 -14.79 5.07
CA THR A 287 -20.55 -14.70 5.53
C THR A 287 -20.29 -15.49 6.81
N MET A 288 -21.35 -15.88 7.54
CA MET A 288 -21.29 -16.70 8.75
C MET A 288 -22.26 -17.89 8.73
N ASP A 289 -21.76 -19.08 9.09
CA ASP A 289 -22.57 -20.31 9.27
C ASP A 289 -23.62 -20.19 10.40
N GLU A 290 -23.27 -19.52 11.51
CA GLU A 290 -24.14 -19.30 12.67
C GLU A 290 -24.02 -17.85 13.16
N ILE A 291 -25.11 -17.07 13.05
CA ILE A 291 -25.22 -15.68 13.54
C ILE A 291 -26.64 -15.40 14.05
N TYR A 292 -26.78 -14.54 15.07
CA TYR A 292 -28.08 -14.09 15.54
C TYR A 292 -28.55 -12.80 14.83
N GLU A 293 -29.86 -12.64 14.67
CA GLU A 293 -30.50 -11.44 14.09
C GLU A 293 -30.11 -10.13 14.80
N ALA A 294 -29.76 -10.21 16.09
CA ALA A 294 -29.29 -9.07 16.89
C ALA A 294 -27.86 -8.61 16.56
N ASP A 295 -27.02 -9.53 16.06
CA ASP A 295 -25.63 -9.29 15.70
C ASP A 295 -25.48 -9.01 14.18
N CYS A 296 -26.43 -9.45 13.37
CA CYS A 296 -26.41 -9.31 11.91
C CYS A 296 -26.28 -7.86 11.41
N GLY A 297 -25.54 -7.67 10.32
CA GLY A 297 -25.42 -6.41 9.58
C GLY A 297 -24.76 -6.59 8.22
N TYR A 298 -25.25 -5.84 7.23
CA TYR A 298 -24.68 -5.77 5.88
C TYR A 298 -23.83 -4.51 5.68
N SER A 299 -22.79 -4.59 4.84
CA SER A 299 -21.93 -3.45 4.53
C SER A 299 -22.70 -2.29 3.88
N TYR A 300 -22.11 -1.09 3.88
CA TYR A 300 -22.62 0.05 3.11
C TYR A 300 -22.23 -0.01 1.62
N ILE A 301 -21.10 -0.66 1.31
CA ILE A 301 -20.49 -0.73 -0.03
C ILE A 301 -20.35 -2.18 -0.52
N ASP A 302 -20.38 -2.37 -1.84
CA ASP A 302 -20.00 -3.60 -2.53
C ASP A 302 -18.67 -3.39 -3.28
N THR A 303 -17.62 -4.08 -2.82
CA THR A 303 -16.28 -4.08 -3.44
C THR A 303 -16.14 -5.12 -4.57
N SER A 304 -17.12 -6.02 -4.77
CA SER A 304 -17.07 -7.06 -5.81
C SER A 304 -17.36 -6.55 -7.23
N SER A 305 -17.81 -5.29 -7.34
CA SER A 305 -18.14 -4.61 -8.58
C SER A 305 -17.15 -3.49 -8.92
N ASP A 306 -16.97 -3.18 -10.21
CA ASP A 306 -16.02 -2.17 -10.69
C ASP A 306 -16.26 -0.79 -10.05
N PHE A 307 -15.25 -0.24 -9.38
CA PHE A 307 -15.29 1.03 -8.67
C PHE A 307 -14.28 2.05 -9.21
N ASP A 308 -14.34 3.27 -8.71
CA ASP A 308 -13.37 4.34 -8.96
C ASP A 308 -13.02 5.04 -7.65
N TYR A 309 -11.77 5.54 -7.56
CA TYR A 309 -11.29 6.32 -6.42
C TYR A 309 -10.54 7.59 -6.85
N PHE A 310 -10.54 8.58 -5.95
CA PHE A 310 -9.93 9.88 -6.08
C PHE A 310 -9.09 10.17 -4.84
N THR A 311 -7.86 10.65 -4.99
CA THR A 311 -7.04 11.08 -3.86
C THR A 311 -6.08 12.20 -4.26
N ASN A 312 -5.70 13.03 -3.29
CA ASN A 312 -4.58 13.98 -3.37
C ASN A 312 -3.36 13.49 -2.56
N GLN A 313 -3.34 12.22 -2.13
CA GLN A 313 -2.24 11.65 -1.38
C GLN A 313 -0.97 11.53 -2.25
N PRO A 314 0.20 11.90 -1.73
CA PRO A 314 1.48 11.62 -2.39
C PRO A 314 1.74 10.11 -2.37
N SER A 315 2.41 9.61 -3.41
CA SER A 315 2.80 8.19 -3.55
C SER A 315 1.78 7.20 -2.97
N GLU A 316 0.56 7.23 -3.50
CA GLU A 316 -0.53 6.42 -3.00
C GLU A 316 -0.39 4.98 -3.47
N TYR A 317 -0.77 4.04 -2.62
CA TYR A 317 -1.08 2.68 -3.04
C TYR A 317 -2.53 2.39 -2.66
N LEU A 318 -3.23 1.63 -3.52
CA LEU A 318 -4.51 1.02 -3.19
C LEU A 318 -4.20 -0.31 -2.51
N ASP A 319 -4.59 -0.52 -1.26
CA ASP A 319 -4.48 -1.86 -0.67
C ASP A 319 -5.57 -2.81 -1.17
N THR A 320 -5.38 -4.11 -0.97
CA THR A 320 -6.35 -5.15 -1.34
C THR A 320 -6.60 -6.08 -0.17
N SER A 321 -7.86 -6.47 -0.02
CA SER A 321 -8.37 -7.42 0.98
C SER A 321 -7.86 -8.87 0.80
N PHE A 322 -6.55 -9.07 0.77
CA PHE A 322 -5.88 -10.36 0.64
C PHE A 322 -5.58 -10.92 2.03
N GLY A 323 -6.26 -12.00 2.42
CA GLY A 323 -6.16 -12.57 3.77
C GLY A 323 -7.23 -12.07 4.75
N ASP A 324 -7.93 -10.99 4.38
CA ASP A 324 -9.06 -10.43 5.12
C ASP A 324 -10.24 -11.38 5.33
N SER A 325 -11.10 -11.04 6.29
CA SER A 325 -12.32 -11.80 6.58
C SER A 325 -13.48 -11.36 5.70
N ASP A 326 -14.17 -12.30 5.04
CA ASP A 326 -15.43 -12.05 4.31
C ASP A 326 -16.53 -11.36 5.17
N CYS A 327 -16.42 -11.45 6.50
CA CYS A 327 -17.31 -10.78 7.47
C CYS A 327 -17.06 -9.27 7.59
N GLU A 328 -16.01 -8.74 6.98
CA GLU A 328 -15.64 -7.33 6.96
C GLU A 328 -15.43 -6.90 5.49
N VAL A 329 -15.81 -5.66 5.15
CA VAL A 329 -15.65 -5.13 3.78
C VAL A 329 -14.99 -3.77 3.89
N ASN A 330 -13.72 -3.68 3.51
CA ASN A 330 -12.91 -2.49 3.68
C ASN A 330 -12.63 -1.74 2.37
N PHE A 331 -12.12 -0.53 2.56
CA PHE A 331 -11.42 0.23 1.54
C PHE A 331 -10.27 1.00 2.20
N CYS A 332 -9.10 0.95 1.58
CA CYS A 332 -7.87 1.55 2.06
C CYS A 332 -7.15 2.25 0.90
N VAL A 333 -6.60 3.44 1.14
CA VAL A 333 -5.58 4.05 0.28
C VAL A 333 -4.53 4.67 1.19
N GLY A 334 -3.34 4.07 1.26
CA GLY A 334 -2.24 4.58 2.07
C GLY A 334 -1.24 5.42 1.27
N VAL A 335 -0.09 5.65 1.88
CA VAL A 335 1.05 6.43 1.39
C VAL A 335 2.33 5.62 1.62
N ASP A 336 3.08 5.32 0.55
CA ASP A 336 4.31 4.48 0.63
C ASP A 336 5.43 5.14 1.44
N ASP A 337 5.40 6.47 1.55
CA ASP A 337 6.48 7.31 2.05
C ASP A 337 5.90 8.51 2.80
N ALA A 338 5.78 8.34 4.12
CA ALA A 338 5.18 9.34 5.00
C ALA A 338 5.96 10.67 5.01
N THR A 339 7.20 10.73 4.49
CA THR A 339 7.96 11.99 4.39
C THR A 339 7.42 12.95 3.34
N ASN A 340 6.56 12.48 2.42
CA ASN A 340 5.89 13.33 1.43
C ASN A 340 4.61 14.02 1.95
N LEU A 341 4.17 13.71 3.19
CA LEU A 341 3.02 14.37 3.82
C LEU A 341 3.43 15.75 4.36
N GLU A 342 2.61 16.78 4.10
CA GLU A 342 2.82 18.15 4.57
C GLU A 342 1.83 18.55 5.69
N PRO A 343 2.29 19.26 6.73
CA PRO A 343 1.44 19.66 7.84
C PRO A 343 0.43 20.75 7.43
N GLY A 344 -0.83 20.59 7.83
CA GLY A 344 -1.92 21.49 7.49
C GLY A 344 -2.57 21.26 6.12
N VAL A 345 -2.05 20.33 5.31
CA VAL A 345 -2.74 19.85 4.10
C VAL A 345 -3.89 18.92 4.50
N ASN A 346 -5.03 19.05 3.82
CA ASN A 346 -6.18 18.16 3.99
C ASN A 346 -6.10 17.05 2.93
N TYR A 347 -5.54 15.92 3.33
CA TYR A 347 -5.51 14.73 2.50
C TYR A 347 -6.87 14.04 2.49
N TYR A 348 -7.23 13.42 1.37
CA TYR A 348 -8.45 12.61 1.28
C TYR A 348 -8.25 11.41 0.37
N PHE A 349 -9.02 10.36 0.63
CA PHE A 349 -9.43 9.40 -0.37
C PHE A 349 -10.95 9.34 -0.45
N ARG A 350 -11.46 9.28 -1.68
CA ARG A 350 -12.89 9.20 -2.00
C ARG A 350 -13.08 8.06 -2.98
N ALA A 351 -13.96 7.11 -2.70
CA ALA A 351 -14.24 5.98 -3.58
C ALA A 351 -15.73 5.76 -3.81
N ARG A 352 -16.08 5.17 -4.96
CA ARG A 352 -17.45 5.01 -5.46
C ARG A 352 -17.77 3.57 -5.81
N PHE A 353 -18.43 2.90 -4.87
CA PHE A 353 -18.82 1.51 -4.96
C PHE A 353 -20.26 1.36 -5.43
N ASP A 354 -20.60 0.18 -5.93
CA ASP A 354 -22.02 -0.17 -5.94
C ASP A 354 -22.52 -0.28 -4.49
N GLY A 355 -23.79 0.09 -4.29
CA GLY A 355 -24.37 0.22 -2.97
C GLY A 355 -25.20 -0.99 -2.58
N ASN A 356 -24.98 -1.52 -1.38
CA ASN A 356 -25.95 -2.43 -0.77
C ASN A 356 -27.20 -1.64 -0.34
N GLU A 357 -28.37 -2.27 -0.41
CA GLU A 357 -29.56 -1.69 0.23
C GLU A 357 -29.61 -2.10 1.71
N ARG A 358 -30.00 -1.19 2.60
CA ARG A 358 -30.25 -1.49 4.01
C ARG A 358 -31.31 -2.60 4.14
N GLN A 359 -30.93 -3.71 4.76
CA GLN A 359 -31.78 -4.91 4.92
C GLN A 359 -32.70 -4.82 6.15
N GLY A 360 -32.36 -3.98 7.13
CA GLY A 360 -33.13 -3.70 8.34
C GLY A 360 -32.54 -4.30 9.63
N TYR A 361 -31.30 -4.79 9.60
CA TYR A 361 -30.65 -5.37 10.78
C TYR A 361 -29.94 -4.31 11.66
N PRO A 362 -29.66 -4.58 12.94
CA PRO A 362 -29.13 -3.58 13.89
C PRO A 362 -27.75 -3.02 13.52
N ASN A 363 -26.95 -3.80 12.77
CA ASN A 363 -25.58 -3.46 12.41
C ASN A 363 -25.39 -3.18 10.90
N ASP A 364 -26.48 -2.94 10.16
CA ASP A 364 -26.38 -2.51 8.75
C ASP A 364 -25.60 -1.19 8.64
N GLY A 365 -24.58 -1.18 7.78
CA GLY A 365 -23.76 0.00 7.48
C GLY A 365 -22.94 0.53 8.66
N ARG A 366 -22.64 -0.30 9.67
CA ARG A 366 -21.61 0.07 10.67
C ARG A 366 -20.24 0.04 10.02
N PHE A 367 -19.35 0.89 10.54
CA PHE A 367 -17.99 1.05 10.06
C PHE A 367 -17.04 1.30 11.23
N ARG A 368 -15.75 1.11 11.00
CA ARG A 368 -14.67 1.63 11.84
C ARG A 368 -13.71 2.40 10.94
N VAL A 369 -12.98 3.34 11.53
CA VAL A 369 -11.84 3.98 10.88
C VAL A 369 -10.59 3.54 11.60
N THR A 370 -9.59 3.18 10.84
CA THR A 370 -8.39 2.50 11.33
C THR A 370 -7.17 3.17 10.71
N ALA A 371 -6.16 3.42 11.54
CA ALA A 371 -4.87 3.95 11.14
C ALA A 371 -3.78 2.92 11.47
N GLN A 372 -2.86 2.69 10.56
CA GLN A 372 -1.70 1.80 10.75
C GLN A 372 -0.43 2.48 10.22
N SER A 373 0.67 2.29 10.95
CA SER A 373 2.00 2.71 10.52
C SER A 373 2.70 1.49 9.92
N GLY A 374 3.37 1.66 8.78
CA GLY A 374 4.08 0.58 8.09
C GLY A 374 5.52 0.96 7.77
N TYR A 375 6.26 0.04 7.15
CA TYR A 375 7.66 0.24 6.78
C TYR A 375 7.93 -0.34 5.40
N ARG A 376 8.47 0.48 4.48
CA ARG A 376 8.91 0.00 3.16
C ARG A 376 9.93 -1.13 3.31
N PHE A 377 9.64 -2.34 2.81
CA PHE A 377 10.65 -3.39 2.79
C PHE A 377 11.64 -3.11 1.63
N ILE A 378 12.76 -2.46 1.96
CA ILE A 378 13.73 -1.94 0.96
C ILE A 378 14.11 -3.00 -0.09
N GLY A 379 13.81 -2.69 -1.35
CA GLY A 379 14.05 -3.56 -2.51
C GLY A 379 12.82 -4.27 -3.05
N HIS A 380 11.69 -4.19 -2.32
CA HIS A 380 10.39 -4.71 -2.70
C HIS A 380 9.38 -3.56 -2.94
N GLY A 381 8.22 -3.85 -3.55
CA GLY A 381 7.28 -2.84 -4.07
C GLY A 381 6.25 -2.31 -3.07
N GLU A 382 5.20 -1.64 -3.56
CA GLU A 382 4.12 -1.08 -2.72
C GLU A 382 3.46 -2.15 -1.83
N TRP A 383 3.30 -3.36 -2.36
CA TRP A 383 2.81 -4.55 -1.63
C TRP A 383 3.73 -5.06 -0.50
N SER A 384 4.90 -4.47 -0.32
CA SER A 384 5.87 -4.86 0.71
C SER A 384 5.89 -3.93 1.92
N VAL A 385 5.17 -2.81 1.83
CA VAL A 385 5.15 -1.74 2.84
C VAL A 385 4.45 -2.17 4.13
N PHE A 386 3.59 -3.20 4.05
CA PHE A 386 2.85 -3.80 5.16
C PHE A 386 3.13 -5.32 5.29
N ALA A 387 4.33 -5.76 4.88
CA ALA A 387 4.79 -7.14 5.06
C ALA A 387 4.92 -7.59 6.55
N GLU A 388 4.73 -6.66 7.49
CA GLU A 388 4.53 -6.94 8.91
C GLU A 388 3.10 -6.52 9.33
N GLU A 389 2.08 -7.29 8.92
CA GLU A 389 0.67 -7.25 9.39
C GLU A 389 0.51 -7.54 10.92
N HIS A 390 1.52 -7.23 11.71
CA HIS A 390 1.64 -7.58 13.13
C HIS A 390 1.68 -6.32 14.01
N ASP A 391 1.61 -5.16 13.38
CA ASP A 391 1.59 -3.86 14.01
C ASP A 391 0.17 -3.49 14.47
N PRO A 392 -0.03 -2.90 15.66
CA PRO A 392 -1.39 -2.72 16.19
C PRO A 392 -2.17 -1.62 15.46
N ILE A 393 -3.18 -2.05 14.70
CA ILE A 393 -4.11 -1.18 13.98
C ILE A 393 -4.89 -0.30 14.97
N ARG A 394 -4.76 1.03 14.86
CA ARG A 394 -5.40 1.98 15.78
C ARG A 394 -6.80 2.34 15.28
N SER A 395 -7.82 1.75 15.89
CA SER A 395 -9.21 2.19 15.72
C SER A 395 -9.42 3.60 16.27
N LEU A 396 -9.98 4.50 15.47
CA LEU A 396 -10.21 5.90 15.81
C LEU A 396 -11.65 6.13 16.29
N GLY A 397 -11.83 6.86 17.40
CA GLY A 397 -13.14 7.25 17.92
C GLY A 397 -14.05 6.10 18.38
N ILE A 398 -13.45 4.98 18.78
CA ILE A 398 -14.12 3.76 19.26
C ILE A 398 -13.53 3.40 20.63
N SER A 399 -14.35 3.01 21.60
CA SER A 399 -13.91 2.62 22.95
C SER A 399 -13.39 1.17 22.98
N GLU A 400 -12.53 0.84 23.96
CA GLU A 400 -11.91 -0.50 24.12
C GLU A 400 -12.90 -1.68 24.17
N ASP A 401 -14.18 -1.43 24.47
CA ASP A 401 -15.25 -2.42 24.54
C ASP A 401 -16.11 -2.51 23.25
N MET A 402 -15.72 -1.82 22.19
CA MET A 402 -16.40 -1.80 20.89
C MET A 402 -15.41 -2.04 19.74
N ASN A 403 -15.90 -2.64 18.65
CA ASN A 403 -15.14 -2.85 17.41
C ASN A 403 -15.57 -1.91 16.28
N TRP A 404 -16.64 -1.13 16.48
CA TRP A 404 -17.40 -0.42 15.44
C TRP A 404 -18.03 0.85 15.99
N VAL A 405 -18.24 1.85 15.12
CA VAL A 405 -18.92 3.10 15.46
C VAL A 405 -20.40 2.84 15.84
N PRO A 406 -20.96 3.52 16.87
CA PRO A 406 -22.37 3.37 17.28
C PRO A 406 -23.40 3.76 16.21
N GLU A 407 -23.02 4.62 15.26
CA GLU A 407 -23.82 5.10 14.14
C GLU A 407 -23.70 4.23 12.87
N SER A 408 -24.69 4.35 11.98
CA SER A 408 -24.74 3.68 10.67
C SER A 408 -24.53 4.70 9.54
N ALA A 409 -23.73 4.33 8.53
CA ALA A 409 -23.52 5.13 7.32
C ALA A 409 -24.82 5.43 6.53
N TYR A 410 -25.89 4.64 6.73
CA TYR A 410 -27.21 4.91 6.17
C TYR A 410 -28.02 5.98 6.95
N ASP A 411 -27.62 6.32 8.19
CA ASP A 411 -28.31 7.29 9.07
C ASP A 411 -27.56 8.62 9.23
N ILE A 412 -26.26 8.67 8.92
CA ILE A 412 -25.41 9.87 9.06
C ILE A 412 -24.81 10.28 7.72
N TRP A 413 -24.73 11.59 7.48
CA TRP A 413 -24.01 12.15 6.33
C TRP A 413 -22.50 12.23 6.57
N GLN A 414 -22.08 12.45 7.81
CA GLN A 414 -20.68 12.56 8.20
C GLN A 414 -20.43 11.99 9.60
N TRP A 415 -19.21 11.48 9.82
CA TRP A 415 -18.65 11.10 11.12
C TRP A 415 -17.30 11.81 11.31
N ASN A 416 -16.94 12.18 12.54
CA ASN A 416 -15.76 12.99 12.84
C ASN A 416 -15.05 12.46 14.09
N PHE A 417 -13.76 12.20 13.98
CA PHE A 417 -12.83 11.92 15.08
C PHE A 417 -12.04 13.17 15.45
N ASN A 418 -11.75 13.34 16.74
CA ASN A 418 -10.87 14.41 17.22
C ASN A 418 -10.15 14.01 18.52
N SER A 419 -8.83 13.81 18.47
CA SER A 419 -8.02 13.33 19.59
C SER A 419 -7.95 14.31 20.78
N ASP A 420 -8.20 15.61 20.59
CA ASP A 420 -8.38 16.59 21.69
C ASP A 420 -9.54 16.19 22.64
N THR A 421 -10.48 15.40 22.15
CA THR A 421 -11.72 14.98 22.84
C THR A 421 -11.82 13.48 23.06
N ASP A 422 -11.25 12.67 22.17
CA ASP A 422 -11.18 11.22 22.28
C ASP A 422 -9.93 10.78 23.07
N PHE A 423 -10.06 10.76 24.39
CA PHE A 423 -9.14 10.08 25.29
C PHE A 423 -9.33 8.55 25.23
N VAL A 424 -9.15 7.96 24.04
CA VAL A 424 -9.03 6.50 23.87
C VAL A 424 -7.68 6.08 24.46
N SER A 425 -7.69 5.10 25.36
CA SER A 425 -6.48 4.62 26.05
C SER A 425 -5.54 3.77 25.18
#